data_AF-A0A6I9P5N8-F1
#
_entry.id   AF-A0A6I9P5N8-F1
#
_cell.length_a   1.000
_cell.length_b   1.000
_cell.length_c   1.000
_cell.angle_alpha   90.00
_cell.angle_beta   90.00
_cell.angle_gamma   90.00
#
_symmetry.space_group_name_H-M   'P 1'
#
loop_
_entity.id
_entity.type
_entity.pdbx_description
1 polymer ?
#
loop_
_entity_poly.entity_id
_entity_poly.type
_entity_poly.pdbx_seq_one_letter_code
_entity_poly.pdbx_strand_id
1 'polypeptide(L)'
;MFSLGQENIPSSPASTKGPVKYGELIVLGCNGSLPNGDKGRRKSRFALCRRNKANGVKPSTVHSSCTPQAAKAVSNKEQHSISYTLSRAQTVVVEYTQDGGTDMFQIGRSTEIPIDYVVTDTLPGGQIQVDGQTVQSTISRFACRIICQRDAPFTARIYAAGFDSSKNIFLGVGCRNWGS
;
A
#
# COMPACT_ATOMS: atom_id res chain seq x y z
N MET A 1 7.09 41.10 -55.95
CA MET A 1 7.89 39.90 -55.63
C MET A 1 8.47 40.09 -54.24
N PHE A 2 7.75 39.66 -53.19
CA PHE A 2 8.23 39.34 -51.83
C PHE A 2 7.08 38.58 -51.16
N SER A 3 7.17 37.25 -51.11
CA SER A 3 6.18 36.40 -50.47
C SER A 3 6.72 36.02 -49.09
N LEU A 4 5.98 36.36 -48.03
CA LEU A 4 6.30 36.00 -46.65
C LEU A 4 6.17 34.48 -46.51
N GLY A 5 7.29 33.80 -46.29
CA GLY A 5 7.32 32.40 -45.91
C GLY A 5 6.72 32.23 -44.51
N GLN A 6 5.55 31.63 -44.44
CA GLN A 6 4.93 31.22 -43.19
C GLN A 6 5.59 29.91 -42.75
N GLU A 7 6.57 30.02 -41.86
CA GLU A 7 7.21 28.87 -41.22
C GLU A 7 6.18 28.21 -40.28
N ASN A 8 5.66 27.08 -40.73
CA ASN A 8 4.70 26.27 -39.99
C ASN A 8 5.47 25.48 -38.93
N ILE A 9 5.60 26.04 -37.72
CA ILE A 9 6.19 25.37 -36.57
C ILE A 9 5.13 24.39 -36.02
N PRO A 10 5.33 23.05 -36.08
CA PRO A 10 4.50 22.13 -35.34
C PRO A 10 5.04 22.07 -33.91
N SER A 11 4.62 23.00 -33.05
CA SER A 11 4.89 22.88 -31.60
C SER A 11 3.90 21.91 -30.96
N SER A 12 4.00 20.63 -31.32
CA SER A 12 3.45 19.57 -30.49
C SER A 12 4.51 19.24 -29.43
N PRO A 13 4.29 19.51 -28.13
CA PRO A 13 5.17 19.00 -27.12
C PRO A 13 4.90 17.49 -27.04
N ALA A 14 5.68 16.72 -27.77
CA ALA A 14 5.81 15.29 -27.56
C ALA A 14 6.12 15.09 -26.07
N SER A 15 5.13 14.59 -25.33
CA SER A 15 5.23 14.41 -23.90
C SER A 15 6.22 13.29 -23.60
N THR A 16 7.49 13.62 -23.41
CA THR A 16 8.47 12.80 -22.69
C THR A 16 8.11 12.75 -21.20
N LYS A 17 6.84 12.47 -20.88
CA LYS A 17 6.36 12.34 -19.51
C LYS A 17 6.71 10.94 -19.03
N GLY A 18 7.80 10.83 -18.27
CA GLY A 18 8.04 9.67 -17.43
C GLY A 18 6.83 9.34 -16.53
N PRO A 19 6.84 8.17 -15.86
CA PRO A 19 5.71 7.76 -15.03
C PRO A 19 5.38 8.84 -14.00
N VAL A 20 4.10 9.19 -13.87
CA VAL A 20 3.64 10.22 -12.93
C VAL A 20 4.04 9.83 -11.52
N LYS A 21 4.88 10.64 -10.85
CA LYS A 21 5.28 10.44 -9.46
C LYS A 21 4.25 11.10 -8.53
N TYR A 22 3.58 10.33 -7.71
CA TYR A 22 2.67 10.81 -6.67
C TYR A 22 3.42 11.41 -5.47
N GLY A 23 4.58 10.85 -5.15
CA GLY A 23 5.37 11.26 -3.99
C GLY A 23 6.49 10.28 -3.67
N GLU A 24 7.00 10.37 -2.46
CA GLU A 24 8.10 9.52 -1.98
C GLU A 24 8.01 9.29 -0.48
N LEU A 25 8.33 8.06 -0.08
CA LEU A 25 8.54 7.68 1.32
C LEU A 25 10.03 7.61 1.61
N ILE A 26 10.42 8.11 2.78
CA ILE A 26 11.81 8.13 3.23
C ILE A 26 11.86 7.53 4.63
N VAL A 27 12.71 6.53 4.82
CA VAL A 27 13.00 5.97 6.15
C VAL A 27 14.02 6.87 6.84
N LEU A 28 13.58 7.51 7.91
CA LEU A 28 14.44 8.33 8.76
C LEU A 28 15.30 7.45 9.69
N GLY A 29 16.41 8.00 10.19
CA GLY A 29 17.34 7.29 11.08
C GLY A 29 18.40 6.44 10.37
N CYS A 30 18.46 6.50 9.04
CA CYS A 30 19.37 5.69 8.21
C CYS A 30 20.39 6.53 7.42
N ASN A 31 20.54 7.84 7.67
CA ASN A 31 21.50 8.72 6.95
C ASN A 31 21.52 8.57 5.41
N GLY A 32 20.38 8.22 4.81
CA GLY A 32 20.24 8.07 3.36
C GLY A 32 20.51 6.67 2.78
N SER A 33 20.83 5.65 3.59
CA SER A 33 20.95 4.24 3.18
C SER A 33 20.65 3.28 4.35
N LEU A 34 19.98 2.15 4.11
CA LEU A 34 19.73 1.19 5.19
C LEU A 34 21.06 0.57 5.69
N PRO A 35 21.15 0.13 6.97
CA PRO A 35 22.38 -0.45 7.54
C PRO A 35 22.95 -1.63 6.74
N ASN A 36 22.07 -2.42 6.10
CA ASN A 36 22.45 -3.58 5.27
C ASN A 36 22.46 -3.26 3.76
N GLY A 37 22.42 -1.98 3.41
CA GLY A 37 22.23 -1.48 2.05
C GLY A 37 20.79 -1.63 1.54
N ASP A 38 20.52 -0.93 0.44
CA ASP A 38 19.25 -0.99 -0.27
C ASP A 38 19.21 -2.26 -1.16
N LYS A 39 18.29 -3.18 -0.88
CA LYS A 39 18.12 -4.45 -1.62
C LYS A 39 16.65 -4.69 -1.99
N GLY A 40 16.37 -4.74 -3.29
CA GLY A 40 15.04 -5.07 -3.82
C GLY A 40 13.96 -4.09 -3.34
N ARG A 41 13.02 -4.58 -2.52
CA ARG A 41 11.94 -3.77 -1.90
C ARG A 41 12.32 -3.17 -0.54
N ARG A 42 13.48 -3.53 0.02
CA ARG A 42 14.02 -3.00 1.26
C ARG A 42 14.97 -1.86 0.92
N LYS A 43 14.50 -0.62 1.00
CA LYS A 43 15.26 0.57 0.59
C LYS A 43 15.08 1.69 1.59
N SER A 44 16.02 2.63 1.64
CA SER A 44 15.91 3.85 2.44
C SER A 44 14.88 4.85 1.89
N ARG A 45 14.57 4.75 0.59
CA ARG A 45 13.63 5.59 -0.14
C ARG A 45 12.73 4.75 -1.05
N PHE A 46 11.47 5.15 -1.18
CA PHE A 46 10.50 4.49 -2.05
C PHE A 46 9.60 5.52 -2.76
N ALA A 47 9.76 5.62 -4.09
CA ALA A 47 8.94 6.49 -4.91
C ALA A 47 7.55 5.85 -5.17
N LEU A 48 6.50 6.62 -4.90
CA LEU A 48 5.12 6.27 -5.22
C LEU A 48 4.84 6.78 -6.63
N CYS A 49 4.75 5.88 -7.61
CA CYS A 49 4.52 6.25 -9.01
C CYS A 49 3.24 5.60 -9.54
N ARG A 50 2.54 6.31 -10.43
CA ARG A 50 1.35 5.80 -11.11
C ARG A 50 1.64 4.46 -11.74
N ARG A 51 0.84 3.45 -11.36
CA ARG A 51 0.97 2.10 -11.92
C ARG A 51 0.45 2.06 -13.35
N ASN A 52 0.96 1.11 -14.14
CA ASN A 52 0.46 0.86 -15.50
C ASN A 52 -1.03 0.48 -15.47
N LYS A 53 -1.43 -0.38 -14.53
CA LYS A 53 -2.82 -0.75 -14.28
C LYS A 53 -3.21 -0.33 -12.86
N ALA A 54 -4.40 0.28 -12.74
CA ALA A 54 -4.99 0.62 -11.45
C ALA A 54 -5.15 -0.65 -10.60
N ASN A 55 -4.80 -0.55 -9.31
CA ASN A 55 -4.92 -1.63 -8.34
C ASN A 55 -5.58 -1.17 -7.02
N GLY A 56 -6.14 0.04 -7.01
CA GLY A 56 -6.87 0.55 -5.88
C GLY A 56 -8.12 -0.27 -5.58
N VAL A 57 -8.65 -0.08 -4.38
CA VAL A 57 -9.85 -0.77 -3.91
C VAL A 57 -10.78 0.19 -3.18
N LYS A 58 -12.08 -0.07 -3.28
CA LYS A 58 -13.12 0.68 -2.59
C LYS A 58 -14.10 -0.25 -1.86
N PRO A 59 -14.67 0.17 -0.72
CA PRO A 59 -15.68 -0.63 -0.02
C PRO A 59 -16.86 -0.97 -0.94
N SER A 60 -17.40 -2.16 -0.76
CA SER A 60 -18.54 -2.69 -1.49
C SER A 60 -19.52 -3.32 -0.49
N THR A 61 -19.89 -4.58 -0.69
CA THR A 61 -20.83 -5.34 0.14
C THR A 61 -20.33 -5.49 1.58
N VAL A 62 -21.26 -5.35 2.53
CA VAL A 62 -21.04 -5.66 3.95
C VAL A 62 -21.84 -6.90 4.30
N HIS A 63 -21.13 -7.94 4.75
CA HIS A 63 -21.72 -9.18 5.24
C HIS A 63 -21.80 -9.13 6.77
N SER A 64 -22.99 -8.87 7.28
CA SER A 64 -23.26 -8.83 8.71
C SER A 64 -23.46 -10.25 9.25
N SER A 65 -22.76 -10.57 10.35
CA SER A 65 -23.01 -11.75 11.19
C SER A 65 -22.74 -13.11 10.53
N CYS A 66 -21.46 -13.45 10.39
CA CYS A 66 -21.02 -14.83 10.15
C CYS A 66 -20.09 -15.31 11.28
N THR A 67 -20.02 -16.63 11.52
CA THR A 67 -19.03 -17.19 12.45
C THR A 67 -17.62 -16.95 11.90
N PRO A 68 -16.56 -16.88 12.72
CA PRO A 68 -15.20 -16.70 12.21
C PRO A 68 -14.76 -17.77 11.20
N GLN A 69 -15.27 -19.00 11.31
CA GLN A 69 -15.04 -20.04 10.30
C GLN A 69 -15.76 -19.74 8.98
N ALA A 70 -17.02 -19.27 9.04
CA ALA A 70 -17.78 -18.88 7.87
C ALA A 70 -17.21 -17.61 7.21
N ALA A 71 -16.69 -16.65 7.98
CA ALA A 71 -16.04 -15.45 7.46
C ALA A 71 -14.85 -15.79 6.53
N LYS A 72 -14.05 -16.81 6.90
CA LYS A 72 -12.96 -17.33 6.07
C LYS A 72 -13.46 -17.98 4.77
N ALA A 73 -14.67 -18.52 4.76
CA ALA A 73 -15.28 -19.15 3.60
C ALA A 73 -16.02 -18.15 2.69
N VAL A 74 -16.56 -17.07 3.26
CA VAL A 74 -17.24 -15.98 2.55
C VAL A 74 -16.25 -15.07 1.81
N SER A 75 -15.00 -14.97 2.28
CA SER A 75 -13.97 -14.19 1.60
C SER A 75 -13.73 -14.72 0.18
N ASN A 76 -14.28 -14.04 -0.81
CA ASN A 76 -14.01 -14.32 -2.21
C ASN A 76 -12.51 -14.14 -2.48
N LYS A 77 -11.81 -15.20 -2.91
CA LYS A 77 -10.36 -15.18 -3.20
C LYS A 77 -9.97 -14.13 -4.26
N GLU A 78 -10.92 -13.69 -5.07
CA GLU A 78 -10.67 -12.70 -6.12
C GLU A 78 -10.69 -11.27 -5.58
N GLN A 79 -11.46 -11.00 -4.53
CA GLN A 79 -11.68 -9.67 -3.96
C GLN A 79 -10.88 -9.44 -2.69
N HIS A 80 -10.74 -8.18 -2.31
CA HIS A 80 -10.15 -7.81 -1.03
C HIS A 80 -11.23 -7.78 0.04
N SER A 81 -10.87 -8.05 1.29
CA SER A 81 -11.82 -8.05 2.40
C SER A 81 -11.22 -7.50 3.69
N ILE A 82 -12.07 -6.94 4.56
CA ILE A 82 -11.71 -6.59 5.93
C ILE A 82 -12.67 -7.31 6.87
N SER A 83 -12.11 -8.13 7.74
CA SER A 83 -12.83 -8.96 8.70
C SER A 83 -12.74 -8.33 10.10
N TYR A 84 -13.86 -7.83 10.60
CA TYR A 84 -14.01 -7.30 11.96
C TYR A 84 -14.63 -8.36 12.85
N THR A 85 -13.83 -8.95 13.74
CA THR A 85 -14.34 -9.93 14.71
C THR A 85 -14.83 -9.21 15.96
N LEU A 86 -16.16 -9.15 16.13
CA LEU A 86 -16.81 -8.52 17.27
C LEU A 86 -16.84 -9.44 18.49
N SER A 87 -17.06 -10.74 18.26
CA SER A 87 -17.09 -11.77 19.32
C SER A 87 -16.64 -13.12 18.77
N ARG A 88 -16.57 -14.15 19.63
CA ARG A 88 -16.27 -15.54 19.18
C ARG A 88 -17.31 -16.10 18.20
N ALA A 89 -18.52 -15.51 18.17
CA ALA A 89 -19.62 -15.95 17.32
C ALA A 89 -19.93 -14.98 16.17
N GLN A 90 -19.37 -13.76 16.19
CA GLN A 90 -19.76 -12.69 15.29
C GLN A 90 -18.56 -12.02 14.63
N THR A 91 -18.50 -12.16 13.30
CA THR A 91 -17.58 -11.42 12.43
C THR A 91 -18.40 -10.67 11.37
N VAL A 92 -18.03 -9.41 11.16
CA VAL A 92 -18.52 -8.59 10.04
C VAL A 92 -17.44 -8.57 8.97
N VAL A 93 -17.78 -8.92 7.74
CA VAL A 93 -16.84 -8.89 6.62
C VAL A 93 -17.25 -7.78 5.66
N VAL A 94 -16.34 -6.85 5.39
CA VAL A 94 -16.53 -5.80 4.39
C VAL A 94 -15.72 -6.19 3.16
N GLU A 95 -16.39 -6.41 2.04
CA GLU A 95 -15.75 -6.68 0.77
C GLU A 95 -15.32 -5.38 0.09
N TYR A 96 -14.26 -5.50 -0.70
CA TYR A 96 -13.65 -4.41 -1.43
C TYR A 96 -13.53 -4.78 -2.90
N THR A 97 -14.11 -3.94 -3.75
CA THR A 97 -14.05 -4.08 -5.20
C THR A 97 -12.92 -3.26 -5.77
N GLN A 98 -12.51 -3.57 -7.00
CA GLN A 98 -11.49 -2.78 -7.70
C GLN A 98 -11.96 -1.35 -7.92
N ASP A 99 -11.04 -0.41 -7.71
CA ASP A 99 -11.22 0.99 -8.03
C ASP A 99 -10.25 1.39 -9.15
N GLY A 100 -10.80 1.69 -10.32
CA GLY A 100 -10.04 2.12 -11.49
C GLY A 100 -9.43 3.51 -11.35
N GLY A 101 -9.88 4.31 -10.38
CA GLY A 101 -9.44 5.70 -10.15
C GLY A 101 -8.26 5.83 -9.20
N THR A 102 -7.80 4.75 -8.57
CA THR A 102 -6.75 4.81 -7.53
C THR A 102 -5.67 3.75 -7.71
N ASP A 103 -4.49 4.06 -7.18
CA ASP A 103 -3.40 3.09 -6.98
C ASP A 103 -3.20 2.87 -5.48
N MET A 104 -2.97 1.62 -5.10
CA MET A 104 -2.66 1.20 -3.74
C MET A 104 -1.20 0.76 -3.64
N PHE A 105 -0.54 1.20 -2.57
CA PHE A 105 0.80 0.77 -2.18
C PHE A 105 0.77 0.27 -0.74
N GLN A 106 1.31 -0.92 -0.47
CA GLN A 106 1.33 -1.50 0.87
C GLN A 106 2.73 -1.48 1.48
N ILE A 107 2.79 -1.09 2.74
CA ILE A 107 4.02 -0.96 3.52
C ILE A 107 3.94 -1.91 4.70
N GLY A 108 5.03 -2.60 5.00
CA GLY A 108 5.11 -3.45 6.17
C GLY A 108 6.46 -4.17 6.27
N ARG A 109 6.65 -4.96 7.33
CA ARG A 109 7.89 -5.74 7.49
C ARG A 109 7.90 -7.06 6.73
N SER A 110 6.74 -7.52 6.23
CA SER A 110 6.69 -8.78 5.48
C SER A 110 7.35 -8.62 4.11
N THR A 111 8.04 -9.66 3.65
CA THR A 111 8.57 -9.75 2.28
C THR A 111 7.58 -10.44 1.34
N GLU A 112 6.36 -10.73 1.79
CA GLU A 112 5.30 -11.30 0.96
C GLU A 112 4.97 -10.39 -0.23
N ILE A 113 4.43 -10.99 -1.29
CA ILE A 113 4.12 -10.32 -2.56
C ILE A 113 3.26 -9.06 -2.40
N PRO A 114 2.24 -9.01 -1.52
CA PRO A 114 1.39 -7.83 -1.38
C PRO A 114 2.11 -6.57 -0.88
N ILE A 115 3.32 -6.69 -0.31
CA ILE A 115 4.09 -5.55 0.21
C ILE A 115 4.93 -4.92 -0.90
N ASP A 116 4.69 -3.66 -1.20
CA ASP A 116 5.46 -2.90 -2.17
C ASP A 116 6.76 -2.36 -1.56
N TYR A 117 6.69 -1.91 -0.30
CA TYR A 117 7.82 -1.32 0.41
C TYR A 117 8.05 -1.99 1.76
N VAL A 118 9.22 -2.65 1.87
CA VAL A 118 9.59 -3.42 3.05
C VAL A 118 10.35 -2.53 4.02
N VAL A 119 9.76 -2.31 5.19
CA VAL A 119 10.37 -1.53 6.29
C VAL A 119 10.65 -2.45 7.46
N THR A 120 11.86 -2.39 7.97
CA THR A 120 12.35 -3.22 9.09
C THR A 120 12.80 -2.33 10.23
N ASP A 121 12.83 -2.85 11.46
CA ASP A 121 13.29 -2.10 12.62
C ASP A 121 14.71 -1.55 12.40
N THR A 122 14.91 -0.30 12.77
CA THR A 122 16.20 0.38 12.80
C THR A 122 16.73 0.33 14.22
N LEU A 123 17.87 -0.31 14.44
CA LEU A 123 18.49 -0.32 15.77
C LEU A 123 19.03 1.08 16.12
N PRO A 124 18.92 1.53 17.38
CA PRO A 124 19.57 2.74 17.83
C PRO A 124 21.07 2.69 17.54
N GLY A 125 21.64 3.74 16.95
CA GLY A 125 23.08 3.85 16.72
C GLY A 125 23.63 3.16 15.45
N GLY A 126 22.78 2.78 14.49
CA GLY A 126 23.25 2.24 13.19
C GLY A 126 23.93 0.88 13.28
N GLN A 127 23.79 0.18 14.41
CA GLN A 127 24.35 -1.14 14.60
C GLN A 127 23.70 -2.14 13.64
N ILE A 128 24.55 -2.94 12.98
CA ILE A 128 24.13 -4.07 12.16
C ILE A 128 23.58 -5.12 13.12
N GLN A 129 22.37 -5.61 12.84
CA GLN A 129 21.79 -6.72 13.59
C GLN A 129 22.71 -7.94 13.43
N VAL A 130 23.46 -8.29 14.48
CA VAL A 130 24.33 -9.47 14.52
C VAL A 130 23.43 -10.71 14.47
N ASP A 131 23.77 -11.63 13.57
CA ASP A 131 23.03 -12.87 13.35
C ASP A 131 22.80 -13.58 14.71
N GLY A 132 21.52 -13.82 15.06
CA GLY A 132 21.14 -14.54 16.28
C GLY A 132 20.45 -13.72 17.39
N GLN A 133 20.47 -12.38 17.36
CA GLN A 133 19.62 -11.59 18.27
C GLN A 133 18.22 -11.40 17.69
N THR A 134 17.26 -12.16 18.21
CA THR A 134 15.83 -12.06 17.89
C THR A 134 15.25 -10.79 18.52
N VAL A 135 15.57 -9.63 17.96
CA VAL A 135 14.86 -8.39 18.31
C VAL A 135 13.42 -8.55 17.82
N GLN A 136 12.47 -8.56 18.75
CA GLN A 136 11.06 -8.63 18.42
C GLN A 136 10.67 -7.34 17.69
N SER A 137 10.40 -7.47 16.39
CA SER A 137 9.94 -6.36 15.56
C SER A 137 8.64 -5.80 16.09
N THR A 138 8.59 -4.47 16.24
CA THR A 138 7.35 -3.75 16.60
C THR A 138 6.53 -3.34 15.38
N ILE A 139 7.11 -3.51 14.19
CA ILE A 139 6.47 -3.16 12.93
C ILE A 139 5.49 -4.27 12.53
N SER A 140 4.29 -3.88 12.11
CA SER A 140 3.30 -4.83 11.61
C SER A 140 3.72 -5.45 10.27
N ARG A 141 3.38 -6.73 10.04
CA ARG A 141 3.67 -7.44 8.77
C ARG A 141 3.08 -6.72 7.56
N PHE A 142 1.84 -6.25 7.71
CA PHE A 142 1.10 -5.43 6.75
C PHE A 142 0.64 -4.17 7.50
N ALA A 143 1.49 -3.14 7.52
CA ALA A 143 1.37 -2.03 8.47
C ALA A 143 0.39 -0.96 8.02
N CYS A 144 0.48 -0.54 6.75
CA CYS A 144 -0.42 0.47 6.20
C CYS A 144 -0.54 0.37 4.68
N ARG A 145 -1.52 1.09 4.16
CA ARG A 145 -1.73 1.32 2.73
C ARG A 145 -1.70 2.81 2.44
N ILE A 146 -1.05 3.18 1.35
CA ILE A 146 -1.17 4.52 0.77
C ILE A 146 -1.98 4.38 -0.51
N ILE A 147 -3.09 5.12 -0.58
CA ILE A 147 -3.98 5.17 -1.73
C ILE A 147 -3.80 6.52 -2.41
N CYS A 148 -3.38 6.50 -3.67
CA CYS A 148 -3.20 7.70 -4.48
C CYS A 148 -4.29 7.77 -5.55
N GLN A 149 -4.90 8.94 -5.73
CA GLN A 149 -5.78 9.20 -6.86
C GLN A 149 -4.95 9.26 -8.16
N ARG A 150 -5.45 8.61 -9.22
CA ARG A 150 -4.79 8.57 -10.54
C ARG A 150 -4.99 9.85 -11.35
N ASP A 151 -5.93 10.69 -10.94
CA ASP A 151 -6.25 11.97 -11.57
C ASP A 151 -5.78 13.13 -10.69
N ALA A 152 -5.51 14.28 -11.31
CA ALA A 152 -5.11 15.49 -10.59
C ALA A 152 -6.19 15.87 -9.55
N PRO A 153 -5.81 16.29 -8.32
CA PRO A 153 -4.47 16.68 -7.88
C PRO A 153 -3.61 15.53 -7.32
N PHE A 154 -3.92 14.28 -7.66
CA PHE A 154 -3.20 13.08 -7.23
C PHE A 154 -3.13 12.89 -5.71
N THR A 155 -4.23 13.24 -5.03
CA THR A 155 -4.33 13.16 -3.57
C THR A 155 -3.91 11.78 -3.06
N ALA A 156 -2.98 11.76 -2.11
CA ALA A 156 -2.57 10.56 -1.39
C ALA A 156 -3.24 10.52 -0.01
N ARG A 157 -3.75 9.35 0.37
CA ARG A 157 -4.33 9.08 1.70
C ARG A 157 -3.69 7.85 2.31
N ILE A 158 -3.44 7.88 3.62
CA ILE A 158 -2.93 6.73 4.36
C ILE A 158 -4.06 6.03 5.11
N TYR A 159 -4.04 4.70 5.09
CA TYR A 159 -4.95 3.83 5.81
C TYR A 159 -4.14 2.86 6.66
N ALA A 160 -4.57 2.64 7.91
CA ALA A 160 -3.98 1.64 8.77
C ALA A 160 -4.24 0.22 8.22
N ALA A 161 -3.32 -0.69 8.54
CA ALA A 161 -3.24 -2.07 8.07
C ALA A 161 -3.08 -2.23 6.55
N GLY A 162 -2.53 -3.37 6.14
CA GLY A 162 -2.48 -3.81 4.75
C GLY A 162 -3.09 -5.20 4.57
N PHE A 163 -3.57 -5.48 3.37
CA PHE A 163 -4.07 -6.79 2.99
C PHE A 163 -2.93 -7.80 2.96
N ASP A 164 -3.18 -8.96 3.55
CA ASP A 164 -2.27 -10.10 3.51
C ASP A 164 -2.31 -10.83 2.15
N SER A 165 -1.56 -11.93 2.04
CA SER A 165 -1.55 -12.75 0.82
C SER A 165 -2.90 -13.41 0.49
N SER A 166 -3.83 -13.44 1.45
CA SER A 166 -5.22 -13.87 1.24
C SER A 166 -6.13 -12.70 0.87
N LYS A 167 -5.57 -11.52 0.58
CA LYS A 167 -6.28 -10.26 0.29
C LYS A 167 -7.19 -9.79 1.44
N ASN A 168 -6.89 -10.19 2.68
CA ASN A 168 -7.72 -9.89 3.84
C ASN A 168 -6.97 -9.00 4.86
N ILE A 169 -7.72 -8.16 5.56
CA ILE A 169 -7.27 -7.52 6.79
C ILE A 169 -8.08 -8.11 7.93
N PHE A 170 -7.40 -8.71 8.91
CA PHE A 170 -8.05 -9.28 10.07
C PHE A 170 -7.92 -8.38 11.29
N LEU A 171 -9.07 -8.00 11.86
CA LEU A 171 -9.18 -7.25 13.11
C LEU A 171 -9.85 -8.15 14.15
N GLY A 172 -9.10 -8.55 15.18
CA GLY A 172 -9.56 -9.46 16.22
C GLY A 172 -10.40 -8.77 17.31
N VAL A 173 -10.92 -9.57 18.25
CA VAL A 173 -11.83 -9.16 19.35
C VAL A 173 -11.24 -8.07 20.28
N GLY A 174 -9.92 -7.83 20.23
CA GLY A 174 -9.25 -6.77 21.00
C GLY A 174 -9.02 -5.46 20.24
N CYS A 175 -9.37 -5.39 18.95
CA CYS A 175 -9.22 -4.18 18.15
C CYS A 175 -10.40 -3.23 18.42
N ARG A 176 -10.12 -1.95 18.70
CA ARG A 176 -11.17 -0.95 18.85
C ARG A 176 -11.87 -0.72 17.52
N ASN A 177 -13.16 -1.00 17.47
CA ASN A 177 -14.07 -0.55 16.43
C ASN A 177 -14.96 0.55 17.01
N TRP A 178 -15.33 1.53 16.18
CA TRP A 178 -16.23 2.62 16.58
C TRP A 178 -17.48 2.46 15.73
N GLY A 179 -18.56 1.96 16.31
CA GLY A 179 -19.81 1.64 15.60
C GLY A 179 -20.61 0.49 16.23
N SER A 180 -20.74 0.50 17.57
CA SER A 180 -21.87 -0.16 18.25
C SER A 180 -23.08 0.75 18.20
#